data_AF-A0A9W6LHI8-F1
#
_entry.id   AF-A0A9W6LHI8-F1
#
_cell.length_a   1.000
_cell.length_b   1.000
_cell.length_c   1.000
_cell.angle_alpha   90.00
_cell.angle_beta   90.00
_cell.angle_gamma   90.00
#
_symmetry.space_group_name_H-M   'P 1'
#
loop_
_entity.id
_entity.type
_entity.pdbx_description
1 polymer ?
#
loop_
_entity_poly.entity_id
_entity_poly.type
_entity_poly.pdbx_seq_one_letter_code
_entity_poly.pdbx_strand_id
1 'polypeptide(L)'
;MKRRKHRRTRTLKRFIVVGRTPPGAWPVEVGIHPAGRDSVLSFSEGPHQINAGGLVHVANVLDESRTGVHPLFARQFDATGLHWLVPLLVRLHGGEDVEGEITAAYRERHGGPPERRD
;
A
#
# COMPACT_ATOMS: atom_id res chain seq x y z
N MET A 1 16.08 -33.33 -18.87
CA MET A 1 15.84 -32.78 -17.51
C MET A 1 14.80 -31.65 -17.59
N LYS A 2 13.54 -31.92 -17.20
CA LYS A 2 12.49 -30.87 -17.17
C LYS A 2 12.61 -30.10 -15.85
N ARG A 3 13.17 -28.88 -15.88
CA ARG A 3 13.14 -27.96 -14.72
C ARG A 3 11.68 -27.62 -14.42
N ARG A 4 11.14 -28.20 -13.35
CA ARG A 4 9.85 -27.79 -12.77
C ARG A 4 10.02 -26.33 -12.33
N LYS A 5 9.47 -25.40 -13.10
CA LYS A 5 9.33 -24.00 -12.72
C LYS A 5 8.30 -23.99 -11.59
N HIS A 6 8.76 -24.06 -10.35
CA HIS A 6 7.94 -23.76 -9.18
C HIS A 6 7.51 -22.31 -9.32
N ARG A 7 6.35 -22.11 -9.95
CA ARG A 7 5.58 -20.88 -9.83
C ARG A 7 5.06 -20.91 -8.40
N ARG A 8 5.88 -20.47 -7.44
CA ARG A 8 5.40 -20.10 -6.12
C ARG A 8 4.43 -18.97 -6.38
N THR A 9 3.15 -19.30 -6.45
CA THR A 9 2.06 -18.39 -6.11
C THR A 9 2.37 -17.94 -4.69
N ARG A 10 3.15 -16.87 -4.58
CA ARG A 10 3.38 -16.16 -3.33
C ARG A 10 2.01 -15.60 -2.98
N THR A 11 1.30 -16.33 -2.15
CA THR A 11 0.04 -15.95 -1.54
C THR A 11 0.13 -14.49 -1.11
N LEU A 12 -0.56 -13.61 -1.83
CA LEU A 12 -0.91 -12.26 -1.37
C LEU A 12 -1.94 -12.45 -0.24
N LYS A 13 -1.50 -13.01 0.89
CA LYS A 13 -2.36 -13.45 2.00
C LYS A 13 -2.56 -12.38 3.07
N ARG A 14 -2.00 -11.19 2.86
CA ARG A 14 -2.02 -10.11 3.85
C ARG A 14 -2.29 -8.81 3.13
N PHE A 15 -3.45 -8.23 3.40
CA PHE A 15 -3.83 -6.89 3.00
C PHE A 15 -3.99 -6.05 4.26
N ILE A 16 -3.36 -4.87 4.29
CA ILE A 16 -3.43 -3.93 5.40
C ILE A 16 -4.02 -2.63 4.86
N VAL A 17 -5.16 -2.20 5.40
CA VAL A 17 -5.72 -0.89 5.08
C VAL A 17 -4.90 0.17 5.80
N VAL A 18 -4.29 1.09 5.05
CA VAL A 18 -3.38 2.10 5.58
C VAL A 18 -3.97 3.51 5.51
N GLY A 19 -4.99 3.73 4.69
CA GLY A 19 -5.63 5.04 4.57
C GLY A 19 -7.07 4.94 4.09
N ARG A 20 -7.93 5.80 4.66
CA ARG A 20 -9.31 6.03 4.22
C ARG A 20 -9.61 7.52 4.29
N THR A 21 -10.35 8.02 3.31
CA THR A 21 -10.90 9.39 3.39
C THR A 21 -11.92 9.50 4.52
N PRO A 22 -12.06 10.66 5.16
CA PRO A 22 -13.08 10.89 6.19
C PRO A 22 -14.51 10.82 5.61
N PRO A 23 -15.53 10.56 6.46
CA PRO A 23 -16.93 10.62 6.04
C PRO A 23 -17.28 11.97 5.41
N GLY A 24 -18.08 11.95 4.33
CA GLY A 24 -18.49 13.16 3.61
C GLY A 24 -17.54 13.62 2.49
N ALA A 25 -16.35 13.03 2.38
CA ALA A 25 -15.48 13.19 1.21
C ALA A 25 -15.75 12.12 0.13
N TRP A 26 -15.20 12.32 -1.07
CA TRP A 26 -15.19 11.28 -2.11
C TRP A 26 -14.45 10.04 -1.58
N PRO A 27 -15.07 8.84 -1.52
CA PRO A 27 -14.46 7.70 -0.85
C PRO A 27 -13.18 7.23 -1.55
N VAL A 28 -12.09 7.15 -0.80
CA VAL A 28 -10.84 6.49 -1.20
C VAL A 28 -10.40 5.56 -0.09
N GLU A 29 -10.06 4.33 -0.44
CA GLU A 29 -9.37 3.37 0.43
C GLU A 29 -8.04 2.98 -0.21
N VAL A 30 -6.98 3.05 0.57
CA VAL A 30 -5.65 2.59 0.18
C VAL A 30 -5.24 1.48 1.13
N GLY A 31 -4.79 0.37 0.55
CA GLY A 31 -4.19 -0.71 1.31
C GLY A 31 -2.91 -1.22 0.69
N ILE A 32 -2.17 -2.01 1.46
CA ILE A 32 -0.88 -2.55 1.09
C ILE A 32 -0.88 -4.06 1.24
N HIS A 33 -0.30 -4.74 0.26
CA HIS A 33 0.10 -6.14 0.37
C HIS A 33 1.62 -6.20 0.57
N PRO A 34 2.10 -6.29 1.83
CA PRO A 34 3.52 -6.30 2.13
C PRO A 34 4.16 -7.61 1.67
N ALA A 35 5.24 -7.45 0.92
CA ALA A 35 5.83 -8.48 0.10
C ALA A 35 7.32 -8.18 -0.22
N GLY A 36 7.97 -7.33 0.58
CA GLY A 36 9.31 -6.80 0.28
C GLY A 36 9.32 -6.08 -1.08
N ARG A 37 10.28 -6.40 -1.95
CA ARG A 37 10.43 -5.75 -3.27
C ARG A 37 9.21 -5.93 -4.19
N ASP A 38 8.44 -7.00 -3.99
CA ASP A 38 7.25 -7.30 -4.80
C ASP A 38 5.96 -6.71 -4.19
N SER A 39 6.07 -5.82 -3.21
CA SER A 39 4.89 -5.24 -2.56
C SER A 39 4.04 -4.43 -3.52
N VAL A 40 2.73 -4.46 -3.29
CA VAL A 40 1.74 -3.74 -4.08
C VAL A 40 0.81 -2.93 -3.18
N LEU A 41 0.37 -1.76 -3.65
CA LEU A 41 -0.72 -1.00 -3.08
C LEU A 41 -2.00 -1.27 -3.87
N SER A 42 -3.13 -1.30 -3.17
CA SER A 42 -4.47 -1.28 -3.76
C SER A 42 -5.07 0.11 -3.57
N PHE A 43 -5.70 0.64 -4.62
CA PHE A 43 -6.40 1.92 -4.57
C PHE A 43 -7.86 1.73 -5.02
N SER A 44 -8.77 1.84 -4.07
CA SER A 44 -10.21 1.77 -4.32
C SER A 44 -10.84 3.15 -4.19
N GLU A 45 -11.66 3.54 -5.17
CA GLU A 45 -12.28 4.86 -5.24
C GLU A 45 -13.78 4.80 -5.52
N GLY A 46 -14.51 5.76 -4.97
CA GLY A 46 -15.93 5.99 -5.23
C GLY A 46 -16.89 5.30 -4.26
N PRO A 47 -18.21 5.60 -4.40
CA PRO A 47 -19.25 5.17 -3.45
C PRO A 47 -19.45 3.66 -3.38
N HIS A 48 -19.06 2.93 -4.42
CA HIS A 48 -19.08 1.47 -4.46
C HIS A 48 -17.70 0.84 -4.21
N GLN A 49 -16.69 1.62 -3.82
CA GLN A 49 -15.29 1.21 -3.66
C GLN A 49 -14.80 0.33 -4.82
N ILE A 50 -14.99 0.83 -6.04
CA ILE A 50 -14.48 0.13 -7.21
C ILE A 50 -12.95 0.23 -7.14
N ASN A 51 -12.25 -0.88 -7.43
CA ASN A 51 -10.79 -0.89 -7.52
C ASN A 51 -10.34 -0.15 -8.80
N ALA A 52 -10.55 1.17 -8.81
CA ALA A 52 -10.34 2.02 -9.98
C ALA A 52 -8.85 2.30 -10.21
N GLY A 53 -8.03 2.29 -9.16
CA GLY A 53 -6.57 2.44 -9.27
C GLY A 53 -5.81 1.11 -9.39
N GLY A 54 -6.48 -0.02 -9.15
CA GLY A 54 -5.90 -1.36 -9.30
C GLY A 54 -4.90 -1.74 -8.21
N LEU A 55 -4.20 -2.86 -8.44
CA LEU A 55 -3.02 -3.26 -7.69
C LEU A 55 -1.77 -2.70 -8.38
N VAL A 56 -1.04 -1.82 -7.69
CA VAL A 56 0.12 -1.11 -8.22
C VAL A 56 1.36 -1.50 -7.44
N HIS A 57 2.43 -1.90 -8.13
CA HIS A 57 3.71 -2.14 -7.48
C HIS A 57 4.23 -0.88 -6.79
N VAL A 58 4.79 -1.04 -5.58
CA VAL A 58 5.38 0.08 -4.81
C VAL A 58 6.42 0.83 -5.64
N ALA A 59 7.17 0.12 -6.48
CA ALA A 59 8.14 0.70 -7.41
C ALA A 59 7.53 1.77 -8.34
N ASN A 60 6.26 1.65 -8.70
CA ASN A 60 5.54 2.59 -9.56
C ASN A 60 4.81 3.68 -8.76
N VAL A 61 4.62 3.48 -7.45
CA VAL A 61 3.99 4.46 -6.56
C VAL A 61 4.99 5.50 -6.10
N LEU A 62 6.27 5.14 -5.97
CA LEU A 62 7.35 6.08 -5.66
C LEU A 62 7.77 6.90 -6.88
N ASP A 63 8.24 8.12 -6.64
CA ASP A 63 8.87 8.94 -7.69
C ASP A 63 10.24 8.39 -8.10
N GLU A 64 10.83 8.94 -9.18
CA GLU A 64 12.11 8.49 -9.72
C GLU A 64 13.26 8.61 -8.70
N SER A 65 13.22 9.65 -7.86
CA SER A 65 14.21 9.88 -6.80
C SER A 65 14.00 8.99 -5.57
N ARG A 66 12.86 8.29 -5.48
CA ARG A 66 12.45 7.48 -4.32
C ARG A 66 12.49 8.25 -3.00
N THR A 67 12.10 9.51 -3.08
CA THR A 67 11.98 10.41 -1.91
C THR A 67 10.55 10.82 -1.67
N GLY A 68 9.67 10.57 -2.65
CA GLY A 68 8.29 10.98 -2.65
C GLY A 68 7.39 9.99 -3.38
N VAL A 69 6.21 10.46 -3.73
CA VAL A 69 5.16 9.71 -4.42
C VAL A 69 5.10 10.20 -5.86
N HIS A 70 4.93 9.28 -6.80
CA HIS A 70 4.72 9.61 -8.20
C HIS A 70 3.45 10.48 -8.35
N PRO A 71 3.47 11.55 -9.17
CA PRO A 71 2.36 12.52 -9.26
C PRO A 71 0.97 11.91 -9.52
N LEU A 72 0.91 10.78 -10.23
CA LEU A 72 -0.34 10.04 -10.47
C LEU A 72 -1.06 9.58 -9.19
N PHE A 73 -0.34 9.40 -8.08
CA PHE A 73 -0.90 8.95 -6.80
C PHE A 73 -0.96 10.04 -5.73
N ALA A 74 -0.48 11.25 -6.04
CA ALA A 74 -0.41 12.35 -5.08
C ALA A 74 -1.79 12.68 -4.49
N ARG A 75 -2.83 12.75 -5.34
CA ARG A 75 -4.21 13.03 -4.91
C ARG A 75 -4.73 12.03 -3.89
N GLN A 76 -4.50 10.73 -4.10
CA GLN A 76 -4.95 9.69 -3.18
C GLN A 76 -4.19 9.79 -1.86
N PHE A 77 -2.87 10.05 -1.90
CA PHE A 77 -2.05 10.25 -0.71
C PHE A 77 -2.46 11.48 0.09
N ASP A 78 -2.77 12.59 -0.57
CA ASP A 78 -3.28 13.81 0.07
C ASP A 78 -4.65 13.55 0.72
N ALA A 79 -5.59 12.95 -0.03
CA ALA A 79 -6.94 12.70 0.43
C ALA A 79 -7.02 11.73 1.63
N THR A 80 -6.04 10.84 1.76
CA THR A 80 -5.97 9.84 2.84
C THR A 80 -4.89 10.13 3.88
N GLY A 81 -4.14 11.23 3.74
CA GLY A 81 -3.09 11.64 4.67
C GLY A 81 -1.92 10.65 4.75
N LEU A 82 -1.56 9.98 3.66
CA LEU A 82 -0.61 8.86 3.64
C LEU A 82 0.87 9.23 3.50
N HIS A 83 1.23 10.51 3.48
CA HIS A 83 2.64 10.93 3.28
C HIS A 83 3.61 10.37 4.33
N TRP A 84 3.11 10.04 5.53
CA TRP A 84 3.91 9.36 6.56
C TRP A 84 4.39 7.96 6.15
N LEU A 85 3.71 7.31 5.21
CA LEU A 85 4.00 5.96 4.76
C LEU A 85 5.18 5.93 3.78
N VAL A 86 5.49 7.05 3.13
CA VAL A 86 6.49 7.13 2.05
C VAL A 86 7.87 6.59 2.46
N PRO A 87 8.46 6.96 3.61
CA PRO A 87 9.76 6.40 4.01
C PRO A 87 9.73 4.88 4.17
N LEU A 88 8.59 4.33 4.62
CA LEU A 88 8.41 2.88 4.79
C LEU A 88 8.24 2.18 3.43
N LEU A 89 7.57 2.82 2.47
CA LEU A 89 7.47 2.30 1.09
C LEU A 89 8.83 2.23 0.40
N VAL A 90 9.69 3.22 0.62
CA VAL A 90 11.07 3.22 0.08
C VAL A 90 11.85 2.02 0.62
N ARG A 91 11.78 1.76 1.93
CA ARG A 91 12.44 0.62 2.58
C ARG A 91 11.87 -0.72 2.11
N LEU A 92 10.55 -0.81 2.02
CA LEU A 92 9.85 -1.98 1.50
C LEU A 92 10.24 -2.27 0.03
N HIS A 93 10.36 -1.23 -0.81
CA HIS A 93 10.89 -1.34 -2.18
C HIS A 93 12.34 -1.82 -2.20
N GLY A 94 13.15 -1.40 -1.22
CA GLY A 94 14.50 -1.92 -0.97
C GLY A 94 14.53 -3.40 -0.56
N GLY A 95 13.38 -3.97 -0.19
CA GLY A 95 13.24 -5.37 0.19
C GLY A 95 13.19 -5.62 1.70
N GLU A 96 13.17 -4.56 2.50
CA GLU A 96 13.04 -4.66 3.95
C GLU A 96 11.64 -5.15 4.36
N ASP A 97 11.58 -5.93 5.44
CA ASP A 97 10.32 -6.34 6.07
C ASP A 97 9.93 -5.30 7.13
N VAL A 98 9.14 -4.31 6.71
CA VAL A 98 8.69 -3.19 7.55
C VAL A 98 7.19 -3.30 7.91
N GLU A 99 6.55 -4.47 7.77
CA GLU A 99 5.12 -4.65 8.08
C GLU A 99 4.79 -4.24 9.54
N GLY A 100 5.65 -4.63 10.48
CA GLY A 100 5.50 -4.28 11.89
C GLY A 100 5.58 -2.77 12.14
N GLU A 101 6.50 -2.10 11.45
CA GLU A 101 6.68 -0.65 11.55
C GLU A 101 5.50 0.12 10.93
N ILE A 102 4.99 -0.34 9.78
CA ILE A 102 3.77 0.21 9.17
C ILE A 102 2.60 0.10 10.15
N THR A 103 2.45 -1.07 10.79
CA THR A 103 1.39 -1.29 11.79
C THR A 103 1.56 -0.37 13.01
N ALA A 104 2.78 -0.17 13.49
CA ALA A 104 3.07 0.70 14.63
C ALA A 104 2.81 2.18 14.30
N ALA A 105 3.30 2.67 13.17
CA ALA A 105 3.09 4.03 12.71
C ALA A 105 1.61 4.34 12.46
N TYR A 106 0.85 3.37 11.91
CA TYR A 106 -0.60 3.50 11.79
C TYR A 106 -1.27 3.64 13.16
N ARG A 107 -0.91 2.78 14.12
CA ARG A 107 -1.49 2.81 15.48
C ARG A 107 -1.24 4.13 16.19
N GLU A 108 -0.04 4.67 16.09
CA GLU A 108 0.32 5.96 16.67
C GLU A 108 -0.57 7.09 16.12
N ARG A 109 -0.91 7.04 14.83
CA ARG A 109 -1.68 8.09 14.14
C ARG A 109 -3.19 7.95 14.30
N HIS A 110 -3.68 6.72 14.36
CA HIS A 110 -5.12 6.44 14.29
C HIS A 110 -5.67 5.85 15.60
N GLY A 111 -4.84 5.66 16.63
CA GLY A 111 -5.25 5.18 17.95
C GLY A 111 -5.62 3.70 18.01
N GLY A 112 -5.47 2.96 16.91
CA GLY A 112 -5.85 1.55 16.81
C GLY A 112 -5.12 0.82 15.69
N PRO A 113 -5.14 -0.53 15.68
CA PRO A 113 -4.51 -1.30 14.61
C PRO A 113 -5.21 -1.04 13.26
N PRO A 114 -4.45 -1.13 12.15
CA PRO A 114 -5.06 -1.12 10.83
C PRO A 114 -5.95 -2.36 10.65
N GLU A 115 -6.97 -2.20 9.82
CA GLU A 115 -7.78 -3.33 9.36
C GLU A 115 -6.94 -4.26 8.49
N ARG A 116 -7.08 -5.57 8.72
CA ARG A 116 -6.39 -6.62 7.96
C ARG A 116 -7.42 -7.46 7.23
N ARG A 117 -7.15 -7.79 5.96
CA ARG A 117 -7.97 -8.70 5.14
C ARG A 117 -7.07 -9.80 4.56
N ASP A 118 -7.61 -11.01 4.44
CA ASP A 118 -6.92 -12.22 3.94
C ASP A 118 -7.21 -12.50 2.46
#